data_AF-B8BUT4-F1
#
_entry.id   AF-B8BUT4-F1
#
_cell.length_a   1.000
_cell.length_b   1.000
_cell.length_c   1.000
_cell.angle_alpha   90.00
_cell.angle_beta   90.00
_cell.angle_gamma   90.00
#
_symmetry.space_group_name_H-M   'P 1'
#
loop_
_entity.id
_entity.type
_entity.pdbx_description
1 polymer ?
#
loop_
_entity_poly.entity_id
_entity_poly.type
_entity_poly.pdbx_seq_one_letter_code
_entity_poly.pdbx_strand_id
1 'polypeptide(L)'
;MIRKRGHATADDRDAAAHPPTDLDDDSSYVKMHRCWCRAHQHRRVSVAQFVLAASLLLISATFTWSVARAKRRYNLNVDVTETVKVDKPSPELKDWSHCNNIVKTTYQISNSKIDKVKVEPLWLPAYPTSLPGDRGDIYSQFLTVLTGLDTAFRNYYRQSKTLKRCHSLNDDSIIGVTCEIVHPIVPCQRPHPSDQSDNFGEAVLLALRNPASAFPAFHQEKAVKYHGVKGQVEREQWISFRDEYLGNATSSHLFEEWKNFIMEWRSMKPYHVAMYLPYEHWFDETKGKILVKRLSEVLKTNGFPVLNSGDTANDALECAWRKNMYEVVMAEEGKRKEEGWYTPDYTTDQKLIMANHLERFASEIKDVANEERPGDDNLIAILNEYRKSILDRM
;
A
#
# COMPACT_ATOMS: atom_id res chain seq x y z
N MET A 1 -60.54 -33.50 -11.08
CA MET A 1 -60.26 -34.24 -9.84
C MET A 1 -58.90 -34.94 -9.97
N ILE A 2 -57.94 -34.52 -9.15
CA ILE A 2 -56.92 -35.34 -8.45
C ILE A 2 -55.96 -36.25 -9.25
N ARG A 3 -54.71 -35.75 -9.39
CA ARG A 3 -53.38 -36.34 -9.08
C ARG A 3 -53.15 -37.86 -9.05
N LYS A 4 -52.03 -38.29 -9.67
CA LYS A 4 -50.79 -38.94 -9.11
C LYS A 4 -49.79 -39.15 -10.26
N ARG A 5 -48.60 -38.53 -10.33
CA ARG A 5 -47.27 -38.75 -9.68
C ARG A 5 -46.60 -40.13 -9.91
N GLY A 6 -45.37 -40.10 -10.44
CA GLY A 6 -44.32 -41.15 -10.39
C GLY A 6 -43.39 -41.07 -11.63
N HIS A 7 -42.22 -40.42 -11.55
CA HIS A 7 -40.85 -40.95 -11.34
C HIS A 7 -40.06 -41.20 -12.66
N ALA A 8 -39.01 -40.38 -12.91
CA ALA A 8 -37.56 -40.73 -12.99
C ALA A 8 -37.16 -41.34 -14.36
N THR A 9 -36.13 -40.90 -15.10
CA THR A 9 -34.69 -40.73 -14.82
C THR A 9 -34.08 -39.70 -15.81
N ALA A 10 -33.26 -38.73 -15.39
CA ALA A 10 -31.79 -38.71 -15.41
C ALA A 10 -31.18 -38.99 -16.80
N ASP A 11 -30.86 -37.90 -17.51
CA ASP A 11 -30.09 -37.87 -18.77
C ASP A 11 -28.58 -37.74 -18.44
N ASP A 12 -27.81 -38.73 -18.89
CA ASP A 12 -26.36 -38.65 -19.05
C ASP A 12 -26.02 -37.87 -20.32
N ARG A 13 -25.26 -36.77 -20.20
CA ARG A 13 -24.42 -36.26 -21.29
C ARG A 13 -23.10 -35.73 -20.74
N ASP A 14 -22.10 -36.59 -20.84
CA ASP A 14 -20.69 -36.23 -20.83
C ASP A 14 -20.38 -35.24 -21.96
N ALA A 15 -19.86 -34.08 -21.59
CA ALA A 15 -19.16 -33.17 -22.49
C ALA A 15 -17.81 -32.85 -21.88
N ALA A 16 -16.80 -33.60 -22.31
CA ALA A 16 -15.39 -33.31 -22.06
C ALA A 16 -15.04 -31.95 -22.69
N ALA A 17 -14.78 -30.96 -21.85
CA ALA A 17 -14.19 -29.69 -22.27
C ALA A 17 -12.67 -29.83 -22.27
N HIS A 18 -12.07 -29.86 -23.46
CA HIS A 18 -10.64 -29.66 -23.65
C HIS A 18 -10.24 -28.24 -23.16
N PRO A 19 -9.14 -28.09 -22.40
CA PRO A 19 -8.60 -26.78 -22.11
C PRO A 19 -7.89 -26.21 -23.36
N PRO A 20 -8.00 -24.90 -23.64
CA PRO A 20 -7.29 -24.28 -24.75
C PRO A 20 -5.79 -24.27 -24.41
N THR A 21 -5.02 -24.93 -25.28
CA THR A 21 -3.57 -24.88 -25.33
C THR A 21 -3.20 -23.78 -26.33
N ASP A 22 -3.01 -22.56 -25.82
CA ASP A 22 -2.30 -21.48 -26.53
C ASP A 22 -1.36 -20.82 -25.51
N LEU A 23 -0.25 -21.50 -25.26
CA LEU A 23 0.94 -20.92 -24.65
C LEU A 23 1.86 -20.50 -25.79
N ASP A 24 1.60 -19.32 -26.35
CA ASP A 24 2.55 -18.62 -27.21
C ASP A 24 3.13 -17.40 -26.48
N ASP A 25 4.40 -17.61 -26.12
CA ASP A 25 5.52 -16.67 -26.19
C ASP A 25 5.81 -15.72 -24.99
N ASP A 26 6.98 -15.97 -24.37
CA ASP A 26 7.72 -15.23 -23.33
C ASP A 26 8.13 -13.78 -23.73
N SER A 27 7.37 -13.15 -24.63
CA SER A 27 7.72 -11.91 -25.33
C SER A 27 7.18 -10.63 -24.64
N SER A 28 6.30 -10.76 -23.66
CA SER A 28 5.67 -9.60 -23.00
C SER A 28 6.61 -8.87 -22.02
N TYR A 29 7.57 -9.57 -21.41
CA TYR A 29 8.48 -8.98 -20.42
C TYR A 29 9.65 -8.20 -21.07
N VAL A 30 10.18 -8.67 -22.21
CA VAL A 30 11.21 -7.94 -22.99
C VAL A 30 10.64 -6.65 -23.58
N LYS A 31 9.33 -6.59 -23.87
CA LYS A 31 8.67 -5.35 -24.32
C LYS A 31 8.57 -4.29 -23.22
N MET A 32 8.44 -4.68 -21.95
CA MET A 32 8.33 -3.73 -20.84
C MET A 32 9.66 -3.00 -20.59
N HIS A 33 10.81 -3.67 -20.75
CA HIS A 33 12.14 -3.04 -20.66
C HIS A 33 12.54 -2.22 -21.90
N ARG A 34 12.05 -2.56 -23.11
CA ARG A 34 12.42 -1.83 -24.34
C ARG A 34 11.83 -0.42 -24.46
N CYS A 35 10.78 -0.08 -23.69
CA CYS A 35 10.22 1.28 -23.68
C CYS A 35 11.16 2.31 -23.01
N TRP A 36 12.19 1.88 -22.27
CA TRP A 36 13.03 2.78 -21.48
C TRP A 36 14.16 3.47 -22.28
N CYS A 37 14.54 2.95 -23.46
CA CYS A 37 15.78 3.38 -24.15
C CYS A 37 15.62 4.19 -25.45
N ARG A 38 14.44 4.75 -25.79
CA ARG A 38 14.25 5.53 -27.03
C ARG A 38 13.67 6.92 -26.81
N ALA A 39 14.31 7.74 -25.99
CA ALA A 39 13.89 9.13 -25.83
C ALA A 39 15.07 10.11 -25.64
N HIS A 40 16.09 10.07 -26.50
CA HIS A 40 16.95 11.24 -26.70
C HIS A 40 17.48 11.29 -28.13
N GLN A 41 16.80 12.07 -28.98
CA GLN A 41 17.34 12.54 -30.26
C GLN A 41 17.20 14.06 -30.33
N HIS A 42 18.33 14.72 -30.56
CA HIS A 42 18.51 16.17 -30.60
C HIS A 42 17.50 16.87 -31.52
N ARG A 43 16.76 17.86 -30.99
CA ARG A 43 16.00 18.82 -31.79
C ARG A 43 16.65 20.20 -31.70
N ARG A 44 16.89 20.80 -32.88
CA ARG A 44 17.31 22.19 -33.04
C ARG A 44 16.16 23.12 -32.61
N VAL A 45 16.46 24.06 -31.74
CA VAL A 45 15.46 24.97 -31.15
C VAL A 45 15.21 26.13 -32.11
N SER A 46 13.95 26.33 -32.50
CA SER A 46 13.53 27.45 -33.36
C SER A 46 13.19 28.69 -32.53
N VAL A 47 13.33 29.88 -33.11
CA VAL A 47 13.01 31.18 -32.46
C VAL A 47 11.58 31.21 -31.89
N ALA A 48 10.64 30.45 -32.44
CA ALA A 48 9.28 30.31 -31.91
C ALA A 48 9.26 29.61 -30.53
N GLN A 49 10.20 28.70 -30.24
CA GLN A 49 10.32 28.08 -28.92
C GLN A 49 10.87 29.04 -27.87
N PHE A 50 11.63 30.05 -28.27
CA PHE A 50 12.13 31.08 -27.35
C PHE A 50 11.00 32.00 -26.87
N VAL A 51 10.09 32.38 -27.78
CA VAL A 51 8.91 33.20 -27.43
C VAL A 51 7.97 32.40 -26.53
N LEU A 52 7.73 31.13 -26.83
CA LEU A 52 6.93 30.23 -25.98
C LEU A 52 7.56 30.01 -24.59
N ALA A 53 8.89 29.86 -24.50
CA ALA A 53 9.59 29.74 -23.22
C ALA A 53 9.49 31.01 -22.38
N ALA A 54 9.57 32.20 -23.01
CA ALA A 54 9.41 33.49 -22.31
C ALA A 54 7.97 33.69 -21.80
N SER A 55 6.96 33.26 -22.57
CA SER A 55 5.56 33.29 -22.13
C SER A 55 5.30 32.31 -20.97
N LEU A 56 5.91 31.12 -20.99
CA LEU A 56 5.84 30.14 -19.90
C LEU A 56 6.55 30.64 -18.63
N LEU A 57 7.65 31.40 -18.75
CA LEU A 57 8.31 32.02 -17.60
C LEU A 57 7.41 33.07 -16.92
N LEU A 58 6.69 33.89 -17.68
CA LEU A 58 5.71 34.86 -17.14
C LEU A 58 4.52 34.18 -16.44
N ILE A 59 4.03 33.06 -16.98
CA ILE A 59 2.97 32.26 -16.33
C ILE A 59 3.51 31.58 -15.07
N SER A 60 4.75 31.08 -15.08
CA SER A 60 5.38 30.47 -13.90
C SER A 60 5.59 31.46 -12.74
N ALA A 61 5.86 32.73 -13.05
CA ALA A 61 5.98 33.79 -12.05
C ALA A 61 4.65 34.13 -11.35
N THR A 62 3.51 33.90 -12.02
CA THR A 62 2.19 34.01 -11.37
C THR A 62 1.84 32.77 -10.54
N PHE A 63 2.36 31.59 -10.91
CA PHE A 63 2.18 30.34 -10.17
C PHE A 63 3.01 30.28 -8.88
N THR A 64 4.24 30.81 -8.88
CA THR A 64 5.07 30.88 -7.67
C THR A 64 4.43 31.72 -6.56
N TRP A 65 3.61 32.72 -6.92
CA TRP A 65 2.86 33.50 -5.93
C TRP A 65 1.71 32.72 -5.30
N SER A 66 1.05 31.84 -6.05
CA SER A 66 0.02 30.91 -5.55
C SER A 66 0.63 29.83 -4.65
N VAL A 67 1.81 29.30 -5.00
CA VAL A 67 2.53 28.30 -4.18
C VAL A 67 3.06 28.93 -2.88
N ALA A 68 3.49 30.19 -2.89
CA ALA A 68 3.88 30.90 -1.66
C ALA A 68 2.71 31.09 -0.68
N ARG A 69 1.46 31.11 -1.18
CA ARG A 69 0.25 31.18 -0.34
C ARG A 69 -0.12 29.81 0.25
N ALA A 70 0.17 28.71 -0.45
CA ALA A 70 0.05 27.35 0.08
C ALA A 70 1.09 27.07 1.19
N LYS A 71 2.32 27.59 1.04
CA LYS A 71 3.41 27.40 2.04
C LYS A 71 3.11 28.03 3.42
N ARG A 72 2.19 29.00 3.51
CA ARG A 72 1.74 29.58 4.79
C ARG A 72 0.75 28.71 5.59
N ARG A 73 0.24 27.60 5.03
CA ARG A 73 -0.69 26.70 5.74
C ARG A 73 -0.01 25.52 6.42
N TYR A 74 1.29 25.33 6.25
CA TYR A 74 2.02 24.20 6.83
C TYR A 74 2.96 24.65 7.94
N ASN A 75 2.37 25.01 9.08
CA ASN A 75 2.99 24.86 10.39
C ASN A 75 2.20 23.79 11.15
N LEU A 76 2.16 22.57 10.60
CA LEU A 76 1.72 21.38 11.32
C LEU A 76 2.97 20.70 11.87
N ASN A 77 3.60 21.35 12.86
CA ASN A 77 4.50 20.65 13.76
C ASN A 77 3.63 19.80 14.68
N VAL A 78 3.24 18.61 14.21
CA VAL A 78 2.82 17.52 15.10
C VAL A 78 4.10 16.98 15.72
N ASP A 79 4.61 17.70 16.72
CA ASP A 79 5.78 17.32 17.48
C ASP A 79 5.37 16.19 18.44
N VAL A 80 5.32 14.97 17.91
CA VAL A 80 5.03 13.75 18.68
C VAL A 80 6.29 12.90 18.69
N THR A 81 7.33 13.43 19.31
CA THR A 81 8.42 12.64 19.88
C THR A 81 7.98 12.08 21.23
N GLU A 82 6.96 11.22 21.25
CA GLU A 82 6.75 10.35 22.39
C GLU A 82 7.81 9.24 22.35
N THR A 83 8.92 9.46 23.05
CA THR A 83 9.82 8.38 23.46
C THR A 83 9.07 7.51 24.48
N VAL A 84 8.29 6.56 23.98
CA VAL A 84 7.65 5.53 24.80
C VAL A 84 8.76 4.71 25.45
N LYS A 85 8.98 4.91 26.75
CA LYS A 85 9.80 4.00 27.56
C LYS A 85 9.06 2.66 27.60
N VAL A 86 9.62 1.67 26.92
CA VAL A 86 9.14 0.29 26.97
C VAL A 86 9.62 -0.31 28.28
N ASP A 87 8.90 -0.03 29.37
CA ASP A 87 8.96 -0.89 30.54
C ASP A 87 8.45 -2.26 30.10
N LYS A 88 9.28 -3.31 30.13
CA LYS A 88 8.88 -4.67 29.78
C LYS A 88 7.79 -5.14 30.75
N PRO A 89 6.50 -5.13 30.39
CA PRO A 89 5.50 -5.74 31.24
C PRO A 89 5.59 -7.24 30.98
N SER A 90 5.41 -8.04 32.03
CA SER A 90 4.97 -9.43 31.86
C SER A 90 3.75 -9.43 30.92
N PRO A 91 3.63 -10.37 29.96
CA PRO A 91 2.50 -10.40 29.05
C PRO A 91 1.26 -10.85 29.83
N GLU A 92 0.66 -9.95 30.58
CA GLU A 92 -0.73 -10.10 30.99
C GLU A 92 -1.55 -10.15 29.70
N LEU A 93 -2.20 -11.29 29.48
CA LEU A 93 -3.10 -11.50 28.36
C LEU A 93 -4.20 -10.43 28.45
N LYS A 94 -4.08 -9.37 27.64
CA LYS A 94 -5.04 -8.26 27.65
C LYS A 94 -6.43 -8.84 27.39
N ASP A 95 -7.42 -8.48 28.20
CA ASP A 95 -8.79 -8.95 28.01
C ASP A 95 -9.48 -8.15 26.89
N TRP A 96 -9.85 -8.87 25.83
CA TRP A 96 -10.53 -8.32 24.65
C TRP A 96 -12.03 -8.64 24.60
N SER A 97 -12.58 -9.15 25.70
CA SER A 97 -14.01 -9.46 25.84
C SER A 97 -14.91 -8.27 25.50
N HIS A 98 -14.47 -7.04 25.82
CA HIS A 98 -15.18 -5.80 25.50
C HIS A 98 -15.42 -5.59 23.99
N CYS A 99 -14.53 -6.09 23.12
CA CYS A 99 -14.69 -5.99 21.67
C CYS A 99 -15.84 -6.82 21.12
N ASN A 100 -16.36 -7.81 21.87
CA ASN A 100 -17.48 -8.63 21.42
C ASN A 100 -18.79 -7.85 21.32
N ASN A 101 -18.95 -6.80 22.12
CA ASN A 101 -20.19 -6.03 22.22
C ASN A 101 -20.21 -4.78 21.32
N ILE A 102 -19.05 -4.19 21.01
CA ILE A 102 -18.92 -2.93 20.27
C ILE A 102 -19.36 -3.04 18.80
N VAL A 103 -19.21 -4.23 18.20
CA VAL A 103 -19.50 -4.46 16.76
C VAL A 103 -21.00 -4.34 16.42
N LYS A 104 -21.91 -4.56 17.38
CA LYS A 104 -23.36 -4.53 17.11
C LYS A 104 -23.96 -3.13 17.16
N THR A 105 -23.30 -2.17 17.79
CA THR A 105 -23.95 -0.92 18.23
C THR A 105 -23.43 0.33 17.50
N THR A 106 -22.24 0.29 16.88
CA THR A 106 -21.47 1.52 16.58
C THR A 106 -21.30 1.85 15.09
N TYR A 107 -21.71 0.99 14.14
CA TYR A 107 -21.54 1.28 12.70
C TYR A 107 -22.62 2.18 12.09
N GLN A 108 -23.42 2.86 12.90
CA GLN A 108 -24.21 3.98 12.40
C GLN A 108 -23.36 5.25 12.43
N ILE A 109 -22.40 5.33 11.51
CA ILE A 109 -21.87 6.65 11.13
C ILE A 109 -23.07 7.40 10.58
N SER A 110 -23.49 8.47 11.25
CA SER A 110 -24.64 9.24 10.80
C SER A 110 -24.29 9.85 9.44
N ASN A 111 -24.71 9.21 8.35
CA ASN A 111 -24.58 9.69 6.97
C ASN A 111 -25.21 11.09 6.76
N SER A 112 -25.89 11.63 7.76
CA SER A 112 -26.63 12.88 7.73
C SER A 112 -25.77 14.16 7.75
N LYS A 113 -24.44 14.08 7.89
CA LYS A 113 -23.56 15.26 7.98
C LYS A 113 -22.20 15.14 7.29
N ILE A 114 -22.02 14.22 6.33
CA ILE A 114 -20.99 14.47 5.31
C ILE A 114 -21.59 15.58 4.44
N ASP A 115 -21.46 16.82 4.90
CA ASP A 115 -21.74 18.00 4.10
C ASP A 115 -21.05 17.82 2.74
N LYS A 116 -21.64 18.37 1.69
CA LYS A 116 -21.23 18.28 0.28
C LYS A 116 -19.83 18.88 -0.02
N VAL A 117 -18.93 18.89 0.95
CA VAL A 117 -17.51 19.20 0.80
C VAL A 117 -16.91 18.05 0.02
N LYS A 118 -16.54 18.35 -1.23
CA LYS A 118 -15.76 17.45 -2.06
C LYS A 118 -14.46 17.10 -1.32
N VAL A 119 -14.31 15.84 -0.93
CA VAL A 119 -13.07 15.31 -0.35
C VAL A 119 -12.37 14.47 -1.42
N GLU A 120 -11.12 14.80 -1.69
CA GLU A 120 -10.32 14.06 -2.67
C GLU A 120 -9.74 12.80 -2.04
N PRO A 121 -9.75 11.65 -2.74
CA PRO A 121 -9.13 10.43 -2.26
C PRO A 121 -7.63 10.63 -2.01
N LEU A 122 -7.08 9.88 -1.06
CA LEU A 122 -5.64 9.86 -0.80
C LEU A 122 -4.97 8.80 -1.67
N TRP A 123 -3.75 9.10 -2.12
CA TRP A 123 -2.91 8.07 -2.71
C TRP A 123 -2.50 7.05 -1.64
N LEU A 124 -2.58 5.77 -2.01
CA LEU A 124 -2.05 4.65 -1.24
C LEU A 124 -1.05 3.86 -2.09
N PRO A 125 0.17 4.37 -2.28
CA PRO A 125 1.19 3.61 -2.95
C PRO A 125 1.58 2.42 -2.09
N ALA A 126 1.60 1.25 -2.71
CA ALA A 126 2.00 0.02 -2.06
C ALA A 126 3.04 -0.69 -2.91
N TYR A 127 4.19 -1.03 -2.29
CA TYR A 127 5.04 -2.06 -2.86
C TYR A 127 4.22 -3.37 -2.87
N PRO A 128 4.38 -4.25 -3.88
CA PRO A 128 3.64 -5.50 -3.95
C PRO A 128 3.66 -6.24 -2.62
N THR A 129 2.49 -6.69 -2.16
CA THR A 129 2.27 -7.41 -0.89
C THR A 129 2.54 -6.62 0.40
N SER A 130 2.69 -5.29 0.34
CA SER A 130 2.82 -4.44 1.54
C SER A 130 1.49 -4.13 2.23
N LEU A 131 0.36 -4.45 1.61
CA LEU A 131 -0.95 -4.39 2.24
C LEU A 131 -1.41 -5.79 2.68
N PRO A 132 -2.04 -5.92 3.86
CA PRO A 132 -2.65 -7.15 4.35
C PRO A 132 -3.74 -7.71 3.43
N GLY A 133 -3.69 -9.03 3.18
CA GLY A 133 -4.67 -9.77 2.39
C GLY A 133 -4.36 -9.89 0.89
N ASP A 134 -5.12 -10.72 0.16
CA ASP A 134 -4.96 -10.81 -1.30
C ASP A 134 -5.46 -9.50 -1.93
N ARG A 135 -4.53 -8.72 -2.48
CA ARG A 135 -4.80 -7.41 -3.10
C ARG A 135 -5.39 -6.38 -2.12
N GLY A 136 -5.03 -6.48 -0.84
CA GLY A 136 -5.48 -5.53 0.17
C GLY A 136 -6.95 -5.68 0.56
N ASP A 137 -7.57 -6.84 0.37
CA ASP A 137 -8.97 -7.10 0.72
C ASP A 137 -9.24 -6.98 2.23
N ILE A 138 -8.33 -7.49 3.07
CA ILE A 138 -8.40 -7.33 4.53
C ILE A 138 -8.27 -5.84 4.89
N TYR A 139 -7.30 -5.14 4.31
CA TYR A 139 -7.14 -3.69 4.49
C TYR A 139 -8.39 -2.92 4.04
N SER A 140 -8.98 -3.30 2.90
CA SER A 140 -10.21 -2.71 2.37
C SER A 140 -11.38 -2.87 3.32
N GLN A 141 -11.60 -4.09 3.84
CA GLN A 141 -12.67 -4.36 4.80
C GLN A 141 -12.49 -3.54 6.07
N PHE A 142 -11.26 -3.50 6.60
CA PHE A 142 -10.93 -2.68 7.75
C PHE A 142 -11.17 -1.19 7.49
N LEU A 143 -10.79 -0.66 6.32
CA LEU A 143 -11.00 0.74 5.98
C LEU A 143 -12.49 1.08 5.81
N THR A 144 -13.29 0.18 5.24
CA THR A 144 -14.76 0.29 5.20
C THR A 144 -15.34 0.35 6.60
N VAL A 145 -14.90 -0.52 7.51
CA VAL A 145 -15.32 -0.52 8.92
C VAL A 145 -14.91 0.78 9.62
N LEU A 146 -13.69 1.27 9.34
CA LEU A 146 -13.14 2.47 9.97
C LEU A 146 -13.86 3.74 9.53
N THR A 147 -14.31 3.80 8.27
CA THR A 147 -14.85 5.02 7.64
C THR A 147 -16.36 4.96 7.35
N GLY A 148 -16.97 3.79 7.45
CA GLY A 148 -18.36 3.51 7.08
C GLY A 148 -18.66 3.66 5.58
N LEU A 149 -17.62 3.74 4.73
CA LEU A 149 -17.77 3.86 3.29
C LEU A 149 -17.62 2.49 2.62
N ASP A 150 -18.67 2.05 1.91
CA ASP A 150 -18.74 0.72 1.29
C ASP A 150 -17.59 0.41 0.32
N THR A 151 -17.00 1.43 -0.31
CA THR A 151 -15.86 1.27 -1.22
C THR A 151 -14.65 2.13 -0.85
N ALA A 152 -14.32 2.16 0.45
CA ALA A 152 -13.26 3.00 1.00
C ALA A 152 -11.87 2.78 0.36
N PHE A 153 -11.59 1.58 -0.16
CA PHE A 153 -10.34 1.26 -0.84
C PHE A 153 -10.60 0.93 -2.32
N ARG A 154 -9.78 1.50 -3.22
CA ARG A 154 -9.88 1.26 -4.67
C ARG A 154 -8.50 1.10 -5.30
N ASN A 155 -8.39 0.25 -6.32
CA ASN A 155 -7.15 0.09 -7.08
C ASN A 155 -7.16 0.94 -8.36
N TYR A 156 -6.19 1.85 -8.50
CA TYR A 156 -6.09 2.81 -9.60
C TYR A 156 -5.94 2.17 -10.98
N TYR A 157 -5.46 0.92 -11.07
CA TYR A 157 -5.16 0.28 -12.35
C TYR A 157 -6.20 -0.73 -12.81
N ARG A 158 -7.03 -1.25 -11.89
CA ARG A 158 -8.05 -2.27 -12.16
C ARG A 158 -9.42 -1.71 -12.51
N GLN A 159 -9.67 -0.42 -12.26
CA GLN A 159 -10.96 0.18 -12.58
C GLN A 159 -11.08 0.57 -14.05
N SER A 160 -12.30 0.38 -14.60
CA SER A 160 -12.67 0.62 -16.00
C SER A 160 -12.23 2.00 -16.51
N LYS A 161 -11.95 2.11 -17.81
CA LYS A 161 -11.77 3.40 -18.53
C LYS A 161 -12.94 4.37 -18.31
N THR A 162 -14.13 3.85 -18.01
CA THR A 162 -15.36 4.62 -17.85
C THR A 162 -15.59 5.14 -16.45
N LEU A 163 -14.98 4.58 -15.40
CA LEU A 163 -15.03 5.12 -14.04
C LEU A 163 -13.86 6.08 -13.87
N LYS A 164 -14.04 7.24 -13.21
CA LYS A 164 -12.92 8.04 -12.71
C LYS A 164 -12.26 7.31 -11.54
N ARG A 165 -11.88 6.04 -11.70
CA ARG A 165 -11.14 5.04 -10.89
C ARG A 165 -11.16 5.10 -9.35
N CYS A 166 -11.07 6.26 -8.72
CA CYS A 166 -11.19 6.46 -7.28
C CYS A 166 -12.24 7.53 -6.90
N HIS A 167 -12.95 8.09 -7.89
CA HIS A 167 -14.04 9.06 -7.80
C HIS A 167 -15.34 8.49 -8.35
N SER A 168 -16.46 9.09 -7.94
CA SER A 168 -17.73 8.96 -8.62
C SER A 168 -17.70 9.53 -10.03
N LEU A 169 -18.46 8.90 -10.94
CA LEU A 169 -18.72 9.46 -12.27
C LEU A 169 -19.85 10.48 -12.29
N ASN A 170 -20.78 10.34 -11.35
CA ASN A 170 -22.11 10.93 -11.49
C ASN A 170 -22.41 11.99 -10.42
N ASP A 171 -21.52 12.21 -9.47
CA ASP A 171 -21.70 13.16 -8.36
C ASP A 171 -20.33 13.55 -7.74
N ASP A 172 -20.27 14.64 -6.99
CA ASP A 172 -19.09 15.03 -6.19
C ASP A 172 -18.97 14.20 -4.89
N SER A 173 -19.72 13.10 -4.77
CA SER A 173 -19.73 12.24 -3.59
C SER A 173 -18.48 11.38 -3.49
N ILE A 174 -17.99 11.24 -2.26
CA ILE A 174 -16.84 10.41 -1.90
C ILE A 174 -17.20 8.96 -2.15
N ILE A 175 -16.42 8.29 -3.00
CA ILE A 175 -16.58 6.85 -3.23
C ILE A 175 -15.41 6.06 -2.64
N GLY A 176 -14.18 6.57 -2.75
CA GLY A 176 -12.98 5.96 -2.19
C GLY A 176 -12.27 6.92 -1.24
N VAL A 177 -11.78 6.37 -0.13
CA VAL A 177 -10.91 7.06 0.84
C VAL A 177 -9.47 6.99 0.36
N THR A 178 -9.06 5.79 -0.06
CA THR A 178 -7.71 5.52 -0.56
C THR A 178 -7.76 4.96 -1.97
N CYS A 179 -6.76 5.35 -2.75
CA CYS A 179 -6.54 4.88 -4.11
C CYS A 179 -5.19 4.20 -4.20
N GLU A 180 -5.21 2.86 -4.22
CA GLU A 180 -4.04 2.03 -4.32
C GLU A 180 -3.38 2.17 -5.68
N ILE A 181 -2.07 2.40 -5.66
CA ILE A 181 -1.20 2.34 -6.82
C ILE A 181 -0.05 1.38 -6.53
N VAL A 182 -0.08 0.23 -7.19
CA VAL A 182 0.91 -0.83 -7.00
C VAL A 182 2.12 -0.57 -7.88
N HIS A 183 3.34 -0.62 -7.31
CA HIS A 183 4.59 -0.48 -8.06
C HIS A 183 4.82 -1.66 -9.02
N PRO A 184 5.44 -1.44 -10.21
CA PRO A 184 5.91 -0.17 -10.75
C PRO A 184 4.81 0.81 -11.14
N ILE A 185 5.12 2.11 -11.11
CA ILE A 185 4.30 3.11 -11.79
C ILE A 185 4.45 2.86 -13.28
N VAL A 186 3.58 2.03 -13.85
CA VAL A 186 3.69 1.68 -15.27
C VAL A 186 3.06 2.79 -16.10
N PRO A 187 3.81 3.50 -16.97
CA PRO A 187 3.26 4.47 -17.91
C PRO A 187 2.52 3.75 -19.05
N CYS A 188 1.49 2.98 -18.72
CA CYS A 188 0.59 2.33 -19.67
C CYS A 188 -0.43 3.34 -20.22
N GLN A 189 0.04 4.36 -20.95
CA GLN A 189 -0.80 5.47 -21.46
C GLN A 189 -1.60 6.19 -20.36
N ARG A 190 -1.08 6.17 -19.14
CA ARG A 190 -1.72 6.73 -17.94
C ARG A 190 -0.96 7.98 -17.53
N PRO A 191 -1.68 9.03 -17.05
CA PRO A 191 -1.01 10.19 -16.49
C PRO A 191 -0.14 9.74 -15.31
N HIS A 192 1.02 10.36 -15.18
CA HIS A 192 1.86 10.14 -14.00
C HIS A 192 1.08 10.63 -12.77
N PRO A 193 1.23 10.05 -11.57
CA PRO A 193 0.46 10.49 -10.40
C PRO A 193 0.61 11.99 -10.12
N SER A 194 1.78 12.59 -10.38
CA SER A 194 1.97 14.05 -10.28
C SER A 194 1.02 14.85 -11.18
N ASP A 195 0.67 14.31 -12.35
CA ASP A 195 -0.26 14.95 -13.31
C ASP A 195 -1.73 14.77 -12.87
N GLN A 196 -1.97 14.13 -11.73
CA GLN A 196 -3.28 13.92 -11.13
C GLN A 196 -3.45 14.71 -9.82
N SER A 197 -2.55 15.65 -9.52
CA SER A 197 -2.60 16.46 -8.29
C SER A 197 -3.96 17.09 -8.01
N ASP A 198 -4.65 17.55 -9.05
CA ASP A 198 -5.93 18.25 -8.91
C ASP A 198 -7.11 17.31 -8.58
N ASN A 199 -6.87 15.99 -8.65
CA ASN A 199 -7.86 14.95 -8.40
C ASN A 199 -7.54 14.12 -7.14
N PHE A 200 -6.50 14.46 -6.37
CA PHE A 200 -6.13 13.67 -5.19
C PHE A 200 -5.74 14.60 -4.05
N GLY A 201 -5.94 14.14 -2.82
CA GLY A 201 -5.40 14.84 -1.66
C GLY A 201 -3.88 14.92 -1.73
N GLU A 202 -3.30 16.01 -1.21
CA GLU A 202 -1.83 16.19 -1.16
C GLU A 202 -1.16 15.14 -0.23
N ALA A 203 -1.91 14.58 0.72
CA ALA A 203 -1.44 13.57 1.66
C ALA A 203 -1.38 12.17 1.04
N VAL A 204 -0.27 11.47 1.29
CA VAL A 204 -0.02 10.10 0.83
C VAL A 204 0.12 9.15 2.01
N LEU A 205 -0.52 7.99 1.90
CA LEU A 205 -0.34 6.86 2.81
C LEU A 205 0.60 5.84 2.15
N LEU A 206 1.86 5.77 2.56
CA LEU A 206 2.85 4.91 1.90
C LEU A 206 2.96 3.55 2.59
N ALA A 207 2.46 2.49 1.95
CA ALA A 207 2.54 1.14 2.50
C ALA A 207 3.91 0.50 2.25
N LEU A 208 4.53 0.05 3.35
CA LEU A 208 5.87 -0.51 3.37
C LEU A 208 5.84 -1.92 3.96
N ARG A 209 6.82 -2.75 3.60
CA ARG A 209 7.02 -4.07 4.19
C ARG A 209 8.50 -4.35 4.29
N ASN A 210 8.93 -5.05 5.34
CA ASN A 210 10.33 -5.40 5.53
C ASN A 210 10.82 -6.20 4.30
N PRO A 211 11.92 -5.82 3.62
CA PRO A 211 12.47 -6.58 2.49
C PRO A 211 12.55 -8.10 2.72
N ALA A 212 12.92 -8.50 3.94
CA ALA A 212 13.00 -9.92 4.30
C ALA A 212 11.65 -10.66 4.19
N SER A 213 10.52 -9.97 4.42
CA SER A 213 9.18 -10.54 4.28
C SER A 213 8.51 -10.17 2.94
N ALA A 214 8.90 -9.04 2.33
CA ALA A 214 8.31 -8.49 1.12
C ALA A 214 8.72 -9.28 -0.13
N PHE A 215 10.00 -9.61 -0.29
CA PHE A 215 10.50 -10.30 -1.49
C PHE A 215 9.95 -11.72 -1.66
N PRO A 216 9.90 -12.59 -0.64
CA PRO A 216 9.27 -13.90 -0.78
C PRO A 216 7.76 -13.78 -1.03
N ALA A 217 7.09 -12.83 -0.38
CA ALA A 217 5.67 -12.59 -0.62
C ALA A 217 5.41 -12.11 -2.05
N PHE A 218 6.25 -11.22 -2.59
CA PHE A 218 6.20 -10.79 -3.98
C PHE A 218 6.41 -11.94 -4.96
N HIS A 219 7.40 -12.80 -4.71
CA HIS A 219 7.65 -13.98 -5.52
C HIS A 219 6.45 -14.94 -5.51
N GLN A 220 5.91 -15.23 -4.33
CA GLN A 220 4.70 -16.04 -4.15
C GLN A 220 3.51 -15.45 -4.91
N GLU A 221 3.26 -14.14 -4.76
CA GLU A 221 2.15 -13.46 -5.42
C GLU A 221 2.27 -13.51 -6.95
N LYS A 222 3.48 -13.33 -7.48
CA LYS A 222 3.76 -13.48 -8.91
C LYS A 222 3.47 -14.90 -9.39
N ALA A 223 3.92 -15.91 -8.66
CA ALA A 223 3.69 -17.31 -9.00
C ALA A 223 2.20 -17.66 -9.06
N VAL A 224 1.41 -17.21 -8.08
CA VAL A 224 -0.05 -17.39 -8.06
C VAL A 224 -0.71 -16.67 -9.24
N LYS A 225 -0.37 -15.40 -9.48
CA LYS A 225 -1.06 -14.56 -10.47
C LYS A 225 -0.71 -14.90 -11.92
N TYR A 226 0.55 -15.17 -12.21
CA TYR A 226 1.05 -15.30 -13.58
C TYR A 226 1.30 -16.74 -13.99
N HIS A 227 1.51 -17.64 -13.03
CA HIS A 227 1.80 -19.05 -13.29
C HIS A 227 0.75 -19.99 -12.72
N GLY A 228 -0.32 -19.46 -12.11
CA GLY A 228 -1.46 -20.24 -11.62
C GLY A 228 -1.11 -21.19 -10.47
N VAL A 229 0.00 -20.94 -9.76
CA VAL A 229 0.43 -21.76 -8.62
C VAL A 229 -0.68 -21.77 -7.57
N LYS A 230 -1.04 -22.97 -7.11
CA LYS A 230 -1.96 -23.19 -5.99
C LYS A 230 -1.13 -23.57 -4.77
N GLY A 231 -1.31 -22.88 -3.65
CA GLY A 231 -0.49 -23.08 -2.46
C GLY A 231 0.84 -22.34 -2.54
N GLN A 232 1.84 -22.81 -1.79
CA GLN A 232 3.16 -22.20 -1.74
C GLN A 232 4.02 -22.59 -2.95
N VAL A 233 4.84 -21.67 -3.45
CA VAL A 233 5.91 -21.98 -4.42
C VAL A 233 6.88 -23.00 -3.84
N GLU A 234 7.53 -23.80 -4.67
CA GLU A 234 8.49 -24.80 -4.18
C GLU A 234 9.75 -24.13 -3.59
N ARG A 235 10.35 -24.78 -2.58
CA ARG A 235 11.52 -24.25 -1.85
C ARG A 235 12.68 -23.95 -2.80
N GLU A 236 12.95 -24.83 -3.75
CA GLU A 236 14.04 -24.71 -4.71
C GLU A 236 13.82 -23.53 -5.66
N GLN A 237 12.56 -23.26 -6.03
CA GLN A 237 12.21 -22.09 -6.84
C GLN A 237 12.46 -20.80 -6.07
N TRP A 238 12.08 -20.76 -4.78
CA TRP A 238 12.40 -19.63 -3.91
C TRP A 238 13.92 -19.41 -3.79
N ILE A 239 14.70 -20.47 -3.56
CA ILE A 239 16.17 -20.38 -3.44
C ILE A 239 16.77 -19.82 -4.74
N SER A 240 16.36 -20.34 -5.90
CA SER A 240 16.82 -19.85 -7.21
C SER A 240 16.50 -18.38 -7.40
N PHE A 241 15.25 -17.97 -7.12
CA PHE A 241 14.82 -16.58 -7.23
C PHE A 241 15.61 -15.66 -6.28
N ARG A 242 15.76 -16.06 -5.03
CA ARG A 242 16.50 -15.30 -4.02
C ARG A 242 17.96 -15.08 -4.47
N ASP A 243 18.61 -16.13 -4.93
CA ASP A 243 20.03 -16.07 -5.30
C ASP A 243 20.27 -15.28 -6.59
N GLU A 244 19.30 -15.26 -7.52
CA GLU A 244 19.35 -14.45 -8.75
C GLU A 244 19.15 -12.95 -8.47
N TYR A 245 18.15 -12.58 -7.67
CA TYR A 245 17.68 -11.17 -7.59
C TYR A 245 18.19 -10.39 -6.37
N LEU A 246 18.71 -11.08 -5.37
CA LEU A 246 19.37 -10.47 -4.20
C LEU A 246 20.87 -10.74 -4.18
N GLY A 247 21.37 -11.55 -5.13
CA GLY A 247 22.69 -12.14 -5.11
C GLY A 247 23.83 -11.13 -5.20
N ASN A 248 24.66 -11.13 -4.15
CA ASN A 248 25.90 -10.40 -3.90
C ASN A 248 25.78 -8.89 -3.58
N ALA A 249 26.77 -8.39 -2.84
CA ALA A 249 26.79 -7.03 -2.28
C ALA A 249 26.78 -5.90 -3.34
N THR A 250 26.98 -6.25 -4.61
CA THR A 250 27.07 -5.31 -5.73
C THR A 250 25.81 -5.29 -6.62
N SER A 251 24.87 -6.24 -6.45
CA SER A 251 23.71 -6.38 -7.32
C SER A 251 22.48 -6.90 -6.58
N SER A 252 21.85 -6.05 -5.76
CA SER A 252 20.55 -6.36 -5.13
C SER A 252 19.41 -5.63 -5.84
N HIS A 253 18.98 -6.16 -6.99
CA HIS A 253 17.98 -5.52 -7.85
C HIS A 253 16.67 -5.26 -7.10
N LEU A 254 16.17 -6.24 -6.34
CA LEU A 254 14.91 -6.09 -5.59
C LEU A 254 15.01 -5.03 -4.49
N PHE A 255 16.18 -4.89 -3.85
CA PHE A 255 16.37 -3.87 -2.84
C PHE A 255 16.36 -2.47 -3.46
N GLU A 256 17.07 -2.29 -4.58
CA GLU A 256 17.08 -1.01 -5.28
C GLU A 256 15.69 -0.67 -5.85
N GLU A 257 14.94 -1.63 -6.39
CA GLU A 257 13.54 -1.40 -6.80
C GLU A 257 12.65 -0.96 -5.62
N TRP A 258 12.73 -1.66 -4.49
CA TRP A 258 11.98 -1.34 -3.29
C TRP A 258 12.33 0.05 -2.74
N LYS A 259 13.63 0.37 -2.69
CA LYS A 259 14.13 1.68 -2.28
C LYS A 259 13.68 2.79 -3.24
N ASN A 260 13.81 2.56 -4.55
CA ASN A 260 13.43 3.53 -5.57
C ASN A 260 11.94 3.84 -5.52
N PHE A 261 11.09 2.83 -5.27
CA PHE A 261 9.66 3.03 -5.04
C PHE A 261 9.39 4.00 -3.87
N ILE A 262 10.06 3.80 -2.73
CA ILE A 262 9.90 4.68 -1.55
C ILE A 262 10.37 6.09 -1.90
N MET A 263 11.52 6.20 -2.54
CA MET A 263 12.12 7.49 -2.90
C MET A 263 11.29 8.26 -3.92
N GLU A 264 10.68 7.57 -4.88
CA GLU A 264 9.77 8.16 -5.86
C GLU A 264 8.62 8.89 -5.15
N TRP A 265 7.87 8.19 -4.29
CA TRP A 265 6.74 8.78 -3.58
C TRP A 265 7.14 9.80 -2.52
N ARG A 266 8.23 9.55 -1.79
CA ARG A 266 8.79 10.53 -0.86
C ARG A 266 9.18 11.83 -1.57
N SER A 267 9.73 11.73 -2.78
CA SER A 267 10.24 12.88 -3.54
C SER A 267 9.17 13.61 -4.36
N MET A 268 8.03 12.95 -4.65
CA MET A 268 7.02 13.39 -5.61
C MET A 268 6.29 14.66 -5.20
N LYS A 269 6.42 15.72 -5.99
CA LYS A 269 5.59 16.93 -5.88
C LYS A 269 4.30 16.78 -6.71
N PRO A 270 3.17 17.32 -6.25
CA PRO A 270 2.98 18.18 -5.08
C PRO A 270 2.67 17.43 -3.77
N TYR A 271 2.78 16.10 -3.77
CA TYR A 271 2.38 15.28 -2.65
C TYR A 271 3.38 15.31 -1.47
N HIS A 272 2.90 14.89 -0.30
CA HIS A 272 3.74 14.59 0.86
C HIS A 272 3.29 13.29 1.54
N VAL A 273 4.23 12.54 2.10
CA VAL A 273 3.91 11.32 2.85
C VAL A 273 3.39 11.71 4.22
N ALA A 274 2.07 11.66 4.41
CA ALA A 274 1.43 11.96 5.69
C ALA A 274 1.64 10.82 6.69
N MET A 275 1.74 9.58 6.21
CA MET A 275 1.93 8.42 7.06
C MET A 275 2.54 7.25 6.29
N TYR A 276 3.47 6.55 6.94
CA TYR A 276 3.93 5.24 6.51
C TYR A 276 3.05 4.16 7.15
N LEU A 277 2.73 3.10 6.40
CA LEU A 277 1.95 1.96 6.86
C LEU A 277 2.83 0.69 6.81
N PRO A 278 3.64 0.41 7.84
CA PRO A 278 4.48 -0.79 7.88
C PRO A 278 3.62 -2.05 8.02
N TYR A 279 3.81 -3.01 7.13
CA TYR A 279 3.10 -4.28 7.11
C TYR A 279 3.15 -4.98 8.47
N GLU A 280 4.34 -5.05 9.07
CA GLU A 280 4.59 -5.74 10.33
C GLU A 280 3.84 -5.09 11.51
N HIS A 281 3.62 -3.77 11.48
CA HIS A 281 2.96 -3.05 12.58
C HIS A 281 1.48 -3.37 12.67
N TRP A 282 0.85 -3.77 11.56
CA TRP A 282 -0.54 -4.21 11.56
C TRP A 282 -0.79 -5.47 12.41
N PHE A 283 0.25 -6.26 12.66
CA PHE A 283 0.17 -7.55 13.34
C PHE A 283 0.94 -7.57 14.67
N ASP A 284 1.43 -6.41 15.10
CA ASP A 284 2.00 -6.23 16.41
C ASP A 284 0.93 -5.67 17.34
N GLU A 285 0.66 -6.34 18.47
CA GLU A 285 -0.41 -5.93 19.37
C GLU A 285 -0.22 -4.52 19.92
N THR A 286 1.01 -4.08 20.13
CA THR A 286 1.32 -2.75 20.67
C THR A 286 1.28 -1.70 19.56
N LYS A 287 1.98 -1.96 18.45
CA LYS A 287 2.13 -0.99 17.36
C LYS A 287 0.88 -0.86 16.51
N GLY A 288 0.09 -1.93 16.35
CA GLY A 288 -1.15 -1.93 15.59
C GLY A 288 -2.16 -0.93 16.12
N LYS A 289 -2.30 -0.83 17.45
CA LYS A 289 -3.15 0.18 18.13
C LYS A 289 -2.70 1.61 17.82
N ILE A 290 -1.39 1.86 17.90
CA ILE A 290 -0.81 3.18 17.60
C ILE A 290 -1.01 3.52 16.11
N LEU A 291 -0.82 2.53 15.24
CA LEU A 291 -0.97 2.66 13.80
C LEU A 291 -2.41 3.01 13.41
N VAL A 292 -3.42 2.30 13.93
CA VAL A 292 -4.83 2.63 13.65
C VAL A 292 -5.21 4.01 14.16
N LYS A 293 -4.73 4.41 15.34
CA LYS A 293 -5.00 5.75 15.89
C LYS A 293 -4.45 6.84 14.97
N ARG A 294 -3.18 6.73 14.57
CA ARG A 294 -2.54 7.68 13.64
C ARG A 294 -3.22 7.70 12.27
N LEU A 295 -3.58 6.54 11.72
CA LEU A 295 -4.33 6.47 10.46
C LEU A 295 -5.67 7.20 10.60
N SER A 296 -6.39 6.97 11.70
CA SER A 296 -7.67 7.62 11.99
C SER A 296 -7.54 9.15 12.04
N GLU A 297 -6.43 9.66 12.57
CA GLU A 297 -6.12 11.10 12.63
C GLU A 297 -5.84 11.66 11.25
N VAL A 298 -5.00 10.99 10.44
CA VAL A 298 -4.73 11.39 9.06
C VAL A 298 -5.99 11.43 8.22
N LEU A 299 -6.86 10.43 8.35
CA LEU A 299 -8.14 10.39 7.63
C LEU A 299 -9.05 11.57 8.04
N LYS A 300 -9.17 11.87 9.34
CA LYS A 300 -9.95 13.02 9.83
C LYS A 300 -9.41 14.36 9.35
N THR A 301 -8.09 14.55 9.41
CA THR A 301 -7.44 15.78 8.93
C THR A 301 -7.68 16.00 7.44
N ASN A 302 -7.84 14.92 6.67
CA ASN A 302 -8.19 14.97 5.26
C ASN A 302 -9.70 14.96 4.99
N GLY A 303 -10.54 15.15 6.01
CA GLY A 303 -11.99 15.34 5.86
C GLY A 303 -12.81 14.05 5.74
N PHE A 304 -12.20 12.87 5.93
CA PHE A 304 -12.94 11.61 5.86
C PHE A 304 -13.70 11.32 7.16
N PRO A 305 -14.89 10.70 7.06
CA PRO A 305 -15.55 10.14 8.22
C PRO A 305 -14.70 9.02 8.82
N VAL A 306 -14.64 8.99 10.13
CA VAL A 306 -13.93 7.96 10.88
C VAL A 306 -14.76 7.64 12.11
N LEU A 307 -14.78 6.37 12.50
CA LEU A 307 -15.40 5.89 13.73
C LEU A 307 -15.11 6.86 14.90
N ASN A 308 -16.18 7.40 15.51
CA ASN A 308 -16.17 8.53 16.46
C ASN A 308 -15.04 8.41 17.48
N SER A 309 -14.29 9.51 17.76
CA SER A 309 -13.10 9.60 18.65
C SER A 309 -13.29 10.19 20.06
N GLY A 310 -14.26 9.75 20.85
CA GLY A 310 -14.29 9.97 22.31
C GLY A 310 -13.42 8.99 23.11
N ASP A 311 -13.47 8.97 24.45
CA ASP A 311 -12.66 8.00 25.23
C ASP A 311 -13.04 6.53 24.95
N THR A 312 -14.31 6.26 24.67
CA THR A 312 -14.81 4.95 24.19
C THR A 312 -14.43 4.65 22.74
N ALA A 313 -13.81 5.59 22.05
CA ALA A 313 -13.44 5.44 20.66
C ALA A 313 -12.11 4.79 20.42
N ASN A 314 -11.15 5.02 21.32
CA ASN A 314 -9.87 4.34 21.21
C ASN A 314 -10.14 2.84 21.27
N ASP A 315 -11.01 2.40 22.18
CA ASP A 315 -11.51 1.02 22.23
C ASP A 315 -12.21 0.61 20.92
N ALA A 316 -13.06 1.46 20.35
CA ALA A 316 -13.74 1.15 19.09
C ALA A 316 -12.76 0.98 17.90
N LEU A 317 -11.74 1.83 17.80
CA LEU A 317 -10.67 1.76 16.81
C LEU A 317 -9.81 0.50 17.00
N GLU A 318 -9.40 0.22 18.24
CA GLU A 318 -8.64 -0.97 18.61
C GLU A 318 -9.42 -2.24 18.29
N CYS A 319 -10.71 -2.30 18.66
CA CYS A 319 -11.57 -3.43 18.36
C CYS A 319 -11.82 -3.62 16.86
N ALA A 320 -11.99 -2.53 16.10
CA ALA A 320 -12.13 -2.58 14.65
C ALA A 320 -10.88 -3.14 13.99
N TRP A 321 -9.70 -2.65 14.37
CA TRP A 321 -8.40 -3.17 13.90
C TRP A 321 -8.22 -4.64 14.30
N ARG A 322 -8.46 -4.98 15.56
CA ARG A 322 -8.25 -6.35 16.05
C ARG A 322 -9.09 -7.35 15.24
N LYS A 323 -10.38 -7.07 15.07
CA LYS A 323 -11.32 -8.02 14.44
C LYS A 323 -11.17 -8.12 12.93
N ASN A 324 -10.91 -7.00 12.25
CA ASN A 324 -10.92 -6.95 10.78
C ASN A 324 -9.53 -7.03 10.16
N MET A 325 -8.48 -7.02 10.99
CA MET A 325 -7.10 -6.99 10.53
C MET A 325 -6.22 -7.99 11.28
N TYR A 326 -6.07 -7.86 12.60
CA TYR A 326 -5.20 -8.74 13.40
C TYR A 326 -5.68 -10.19 13.40
N GLU A 327 -6.91 -10.45 13.85
CA GLU A 327 -7.45 -11.81 14.00
C GLU A 327 -7.59 -12.53 12.64
N VAL A 328 -7.95 -11.80 11.58
CA VAL A 328 -8.08 -12.35 10.22
C VAL A 328 -6.73 -12.86 9.72
N VAL A 329 -5.69 -12.02 9.79
CA VAL A 329 -4.36 -12.42 9.32
C VAL A 329 -3.74 -13.50 10.21
N MET A 330 -3.90 -13.41 11.53
CA MET A 330 -3.40 -14.46 12.42
C MET A 330 -4.08 -15.81 12.15
N ALA A 331 -5.36 -15.83 11.77
CA ALA A 331 -6.05 -17.03 11.33
C ALA A 331 -5.52 -17.56 9.99
N GLU A 332 -5.23 -16.69 9.01
CA GLU A 332 -4.60 -17.09 7.74
C GLU A 332 -3.19 -17.65 7.92
N GLU A 333 -2.36 -17.00 8.75
CA GLU A 333 -1.02 -17.48 9.10
C GLU A 333 -1.08 -18.81 9.88
N GLY A 334 -2.10 -18.99 10.73
CA GLY A 334 -2.39 -20.27 11.38
C GLY A 334 -2.64 -21.39 10.37
N LYS A 335 -3.52 -21.15 9.39
CA LYS A 335 -3.80 -22.11 8.31
C LYS A 335 -2.55 -22.46 7.50
N ARG A 336 -1.75 -21.46 7.11
CA ARG A 336 -0.48 -21.69 6.37
C ARG A 336 0.47 -22.62 7.13
N LYS A 337 0.57 -22.44 8.46
CA LYS A 337 1.37 -23.31 9.31
C LYS A 337 0.82 -24.73 9.38
N GLU A 338 -0.50 -24.88 9.52
CA GLU A 338 -1.17 -26.20 9.53
C GLU A 338 -1.02 -26.94 8.20
N GLU A 339 -1.01 -26.21 7.09
CA GLU A 339 -0.74 -26.73 5.74
C GLU A 339 0.75 -27.08 5.52
N GLY A 340 1.62 -26.82 6.49
CA GLY A 340 3.04 -27.15 6.41
C GLY A 340 3.84 -26.24 5.49
N TRP A 341 3.38 -25.00 5.26
CA TRP A 341 4.14 -24.03 4.47
C TRP A 341 5.51 -23.81 5.10
N TYR A 342 6.57 -23.89 4.29
CA TYR A 342 7.90 -23.56 4.77
C TYR A 342 8.04 -22.05 4.97
N THR A 343 8.91 -21.64 5.88
CA THR A 343 9.28 -20.21 6.00
C THR A 343 10.38 -19.91 4.98
N PRO A 344 10.16 -19.03 3.99
CA PRO A 344 11.23 -18.60 3.09
C PRO A 344 12.32 -17.91 3.89
N ASP A 345 13.58 -18.32 3.67
CA ASP A 345 14.72 -17.78 4.40
C ASP A 345 15.88 -17.42 3.47
N TYR A 346 16.79 -16.62 4.01
CA TYR A 346 18.00 -16.12 3.37
C TYR A 346 19.24 -16.71 4.02
N THR A 347 20.34 -16.76 3.26
CA THR A 347 21.65 -17.05 3.84
C THR A 347 22.07 -15.94 4.80
N THR A 348 22.99 -16.25 5.73
CA THR A 348 23.55 -15.26 6.67
C THR A 348 24.15 -14.05 5.94
N ASP A 349 24.87 -14.28 4.85
CA ASP A 349 25.47 -13.20 4.05
C ASP A 349 24.41 -12.31 3.40
N GLN A 350 23.33 -12.89 2.86
CA GLN A 350 22.21 -12.12 2.30
C GLN A 350 21.49 -11.31 3.38
N LYS A 351 21.30 -11.86 4.59
CA LYS A 351 20.73 -11.13 5.74
C LYS A 351 21.61 -9.92 6.10
N LEU A 352 22.93 -10.10 6.15
CA LEU A 352 23.87 -9.02 6.43
C LEU A 352 23.86 -7.94 5.33
N ILE A 353 23.83 -8.35 4.06
CA ILE A 353 23.71 -7.43 2.92
C ILE A 353 22.42 -6.59 3.04
N MET A 354 21.26 -7.23 3.28
CA MET A 354 19.99 -6.51 3.47
C MET A 354 20.04 -5.54 4.66
N ALA A 355 20.61 -5.97 5.79
CA ALA A 355 20.76 -5.12 6.97
C ALA A 355 21.63 -3.87 6.68
N ASN A 356 22.74 -4.06 5.96
CA ASN A 356 23.64 -2.97 5.55
C ASN A 356 22.96 -2.01 4.55
N HIS A 357 22.17 -2.54 3.62
CA HIS A 357 21.41 -1.71 2.70
C HIS A 357 20.33 -0.87 3.41
N LEU A 358 19.64 -1.42 4.41
CA LEU A 358 18.68 -0.68 5.24
C LEU A 358 19.36 0.43 6.05
N GLU A 359 20.53 0.14 6.64
CA GLU A 359 21.34 1.12 7.36
C GLU A 359 21.77 2.26 6.45
N ARG A 360 22.37 1.92 5.31
CA ARG A 360 22.78 2.90 4.31
C ARG A 360 21.60 3.74 3.84
N PHE A 361 20.44 3.13 3.60
CA PHE A 361 19.27 3.86 3.17
C PHE A 361 18.78 4.84 4.25
N ALA A 362 18.77 4.43 5.52
CA ALA A 362 18.45 5.33 6.62
C ALA A 362 19.43 6.51 6.72
N SER A 363 20.73 6.28 6.51
CA SER A 363 21.74 7.34 6.42
C SER A 363 21.49 8.27 5.23
N GLU A 364 21.16 7.74 4.06
CA GLU A 364 20.86 8.55 2.87
C GLU A 364 19.63 9.45 3.08
N ILE A 365 18.58 8.97 3.76
CA ILE A 365 17.42 9.82 4.12
C ILE A 365 17.86 10.96 5.05
N LYS A 366 18.72 10.66 6.04
CA LYS A 366 19.24 11.64 6.98
C LYS A 366 20.14 12.68 6.32
N ASP A 367 20.99 12.28 5.38
CA ASP A 367 21.93 13.18 4.70
C ASP A 367 21.23 14.11 3.69
N VAL A 368 20.13 13.65 3.11
CA VAL A 368 19.27 14.46 2.22
C VAL A 368 18.39 15.46 3.02
N ALA A 369 18.35 15.36 4.36
CA ALA A 369 17.51 16.19 5.23
C ALA A 369 17.90 17.68 5.32
N ASN A 370 18.81 18.18 4.48
CA ASN A 370 18.92 19.62 4.24
C ASN A 370 17.63 20.24 3.65
N GLU A 371 16.71 19.40 3.15
CA GLU A 371 15.29 19.70 2.94
C GLU A 371 14.43 18.80 3.84
N GLU A 372 14.37 19.08 5.14
CA GLU A 372 13.58 18.30 6.12
C GLU A 372 12.13 18.08 5.62
N ARG A 373 11.81 16.83 5.29
CA ARG A 373 10.46 16.46 4.84
C ARG A 373 9.67 15.86 6.00
N PRO A 374 8.39 16.23 6.17
CA PRO A 374 7.54 15.61 7.17
C PRO A 374 7.55 14.08 7.03
N GLY A 375 7.81 13.39 8.14
CA GLY A 375 7.79 11.93 8.22
C GLY A 375 9.13 11.22 8.00
N ASP A 376 10.22 11.91 7.65
CA ASP A 376 11.52 11.26 7.45
C ASP A 376 12.02 10.50 8.69
N ASP A 377 11.84 11.06 9.88
CA ASP A 377 12.19 10.40 11.14
C ASP A 377 11.41 9.09 11.34
N ASN A 378 10.12 9.08 10.96
CA ASN A 378 9.31 7.87 11.01
C ASN A 378 9.85 6.81 10.04
N LEU A 379 10.24 7.21 8.82
CA LEU A 379 10.84 6.28 7.86
C LEU A 379 12.16 5.73 8.39
N ILE A 380 13.06 6.58 8.91
CA ILE A 380 14.34 6.16 9.51
C ILE A 380 14.10 5.16 10.66
N ALA A 381 13.11 5.42 11.52
CA ALA A 381 12.75 4.51 12.60
C ALA A 381 12.28 3.14 12.08
N ILE A 382 11.44 3.12 11.03
CA ILE A 382 10.97 1.88 10.37
C ILE A 382 12.16 1.12 9.75
N LEU A 383 13.06 1.80 9.05
CA LEU A 383 14.24 1.18 8.43
C LEU A 383 15.16 0.54 9.47
N ASN A 384 15.39 1.24 10.60
CA ASN A 384 16.19 0.72 11.71
C ASN A 384 15.53 -0.49 12.39
N GLU A 385 14.20 -0.48 12.53
CA GLU A 385 13.44 -1.63 13.02
C GLU A 385 13.57 -2.83 12.08
N TYR A 386 13.42 -2.62 10.78
CA TYR A 386 13.59 -3.69 9.78
C TYR A 386 14.99 -4.28 9.81
N ARG A 387 16.02 -3.43 9.91
CA ARG A 387 17.41 -3.86 10.06
C ARG A 387 17.58 -4.72 11.29
N LYS A 388 17.10 -4.25 12.46
CA LYS A 388 17.18 -5.00 13.71
C LYS A 388 16.47 -6.35 13.59
N SER A 389 15.26 -6.39 13.04
CA SER A 389 14.51 -7.64 12.85
C SER A 389 15.23 -8.64 11.93
N ILE A 390 16.07 -8.20 11.00
CA ILE A 390 16.86 -9.10 10.15
C ILE A 390 18.05 -9.64 10.93
N LEU A 391 18.76 -8.78 11.67
CA LEU A 391 19.92 -9.16 12.48
C LEU A 391 19.54 -10.11 13.62
N ASP A 392 18.39 -9.92 14.25
CA ASP A 392 17.88 -10.80 15.33
C ASP A 392 17.52 -12.23 14.82
N ARG A 393 17.52 -12.47 13.50
CA ARG A 393 17.24 -13.77 12.84
C ARG A 393 18.48 -14.41 12.20
N MET A 394 19.66 -13.85 12.44
CA MET A 394 20.95 -14.47 12.11
C MET A 394 21.38 -15.37 13.26
#